data_AF-A0A087UTW1-F1
#
_entry.id   AF-A0A087UTW1-F1
#
_cell.length_a   1.000
_cell.length_b   1.000
_cell.length_c   1.000
_cell.angle_alpha   90.00
_cell.angle_beta   90.00
_cell.angle_gamma   90.00
#
_symmetry.space_group_name_H-M   'P 1'
#
loop_
_entity.id
_entity.type
_entity.pdbx_description
1 polymer ?
#
loop_
_entity_poly.entity_id
_entity_poly.type
_entity_poly.pdbx_seq_one_letter_code
_entity_poly.pdbx_strand_id
1 'polypeptide(L)'
;MFPPALKEGERGSAVCTIRSGDRPVDFQWKKDGQDITKSSSVDIQSLRDSSFLVIETVTAKSSGNYTCIVTNAYGNDQFTASLTVTAPPEWLKEPKDAFIQEGESLTIECTASGVPAPLIKWTT
;
A
#
# COMPACT_ATOMS: atom_id res chain seq x y z
N MET A 1 13.65 -0.36 0.73
CA MET A 1 12.53 0.62 0.80
C MET A 1 11.61 0.43 -0.39
N PHE A 2 10.32 0.79 -0.28
CA PHE A 2 9.39 0.78 -1.41
C PHE A 2 9.62 2.00 -2.34
N PRO A 3 9.23 1.92 -3.63
CA PRO A 3 9.12 3.09 -4.49
C PRO A 3 8.19 4.15 -3.88
N PRO A 4 8.44 5.45 -4.13
CA PRO A 4 7.74 6.55 -3.45
C PRO A 4 6.25 6.69 -3.80
N ALA A 5 5.79 6.16 -4.93
CA ALA A 5 4.39 6.15 -5.31
C ALA A 5 4.09 4.88 -6.11
N LEU A 6 3.25 4.01 -5.54
CA LEU A 6 2.70 2.85 -6.24
C LEU A 6 1.22 3.10 -6.49
N LYS A 7 0.77 2.85 -7.71
CA LYS A 7 -0.65 2.90 -8.09
C LYS A 7 -1.28 1.53 -7.92
N GLU A 8 -2.56 1.50 -7.57
CA GLU A 8 -3.32 0.26 -7.53
C GLU A 8 -3.21 -0.50 -8.86
N GLY A 9 -2.98 -1.81 -8.78
CA GLY A 9 -2.70 -2.68 -9.93
C GLY A 9 -1.21 -2.83 -10.27
N GLU A 10 -0.32 -1.99 -9.75
CA GLU A 10 1.11 -2.10 -10.02
C GLU A 10 1.79 -3.19 -9.19
N ARG A 11 2.98 -3.61 -9.62
CA ARG A 11 3.84 -4.52 -8.84
C ARG A 11 4.67 -3.71 -7.85
N GLY A 12 4.57 -4.04 -6.56
CA GLY A 12 5.34 -3.41 -5.50
C GLY A 12 6.53 -4.27 -5.06
N SER A 13 7.67 -3.66 -4.74
CA SER A 13 8.80 -4.38 -4.17
C SER A 13 9.55 -3.55 -3.13
N ALA A 14 10.11 -4.24 -2.14
CA ALA A 14 11.01 -3.65 -1.16
C ALA A 14 12.19 -4.57 -0.92
N VAL A 15 13.37 -3.96 -0.84
CA VAL A 15 14.60 -4.63 -0.41
C VAL A 15 15.01 -4.17 0.99
N CYS A 16 15.46 -5.14 1.77
CA CYS A 16 16.13 -4.98 3.05
C CYS A 16 17.55 -5.52 2.89
N THR A 17 18.57 -4.73 3.26
CA THR A 17 19.98 -5.08 3.05
C THR A 17 20.79 -4.75 4.29
N ILE A 18 21.65 -5.66 4.68
CA ILE A 18 22.54 -5.50 5.83
C ILE A 18 23.83 -4.82 5.37
N ARG A 19 24.25 -3.77 6.09
CA ARG A 19 25.52 -3.08 5.81
C ARG A 19 26.68 -3.63 6.63
N SER A 20 26.39 -4.12 7.84
CA SER A 20 27.36 -4.60 8.82
C SER A 20 26.70 -5.58 9.77
N GLY A 21 27.46 -6.54 10.28
CA GLY A 21 27.00 -7.54 11.25
C GLY A 21 27.52 -8.94 10.95
N ASP A 22 27.55 -9.78 11.97
CA ASP A 22 28.02 -11.17 11.86
C ASP A 22 26.97 -12.08 11.24
N ARG A 23 27.45 -13.08 10.50
CA ARG A 23 26.66 -14.09 9.77
C ARG A 23 26.64 -15.44 10.49
N PRO A 24 25.67 -16.33 10.19
CA PRO A 24 24.52 -16.12 9.30
C PRO A 24 23.48 -15.17 9.89
N VAL A 25 22.62 -14.65 9.03
CA VAL A 25 21.54 -13.73 9.38
C VAL A 25 20.24 -14.24 8.80
N ASP A 26 19.17 -14.10 9.57
CA ASP A 26 17.82 -14.47 9.18
C ASP A 26 16.96 -13.21 9.01
N PHE A 27 16.11 -13.23 7.98
CA PHE A 27 15.21 -12.13 7.66
C PHE A 27 13.76 -12.52 7.93
N GLN A 28 13.01 -11.61 8.55
CA GLN A 28 11.56 -11.69 8.70
C GLN A 28 10.93 -10.38 8.23
N TRP A 29 9.79 -10.50 7.56
CA TRP A 29 8.98 -9.35 7.14
C TRP A 29 7.67 -9.32 7.90
N LYS A 30 7.28 -8.13 8.36
CA LYS A 30 5.98 -7.86 8.99
C LYS A 30 5.25 -6.74 8.26
N LYS A 31 3.92 -6.85 8.17
CA LYS A 31 3.01 -5.76 7.78
C LYS A 31 2.14 -5.42 8.98
N ASP A 32 2.19 -4.17 9.42
CA ASP A 32 1.38 -3.65 10.54
C ASP A 32 1.53 -4.52 11.82
N GLY A 33 2.75 -5.02 12.05
CA GLY A 33 3.10 -5.89 13.18
C GLY A 33 2.82 -7.38 12.99
N GLN A 34 2.14 -7.79 11.90
CA GLN A 34 1.84 -9.20 11.61
C GLN A 34 2.84 -9.79 10.63
N ASP A 35 3.22 -11.05 10.83
CA ASP A 35 4.16 -11.75 9.94
C ASP A 35 3.60 -11.93 8.54
N ILE A 36 4.44 -11.64 7.54
CA ILE A 36 4.14 -11.86 6.13
C ILE A 36 4.64 -13.24 5.74
N THR A 37 3.75 -14.07 5.21
CA THR A 37 4.08 -15.38 4.65
C THR A 37 4.02 -15.36 3.13
N LYS A 38 4.79 -16.23 2.49
CA LYS A 38 4.71 -16.44 1.04
C LYS A 38 3.32 -16.92 0.65
N SER A 39 2.82 -16.38 -0.46
CA SER A 39 1.53 -16.74 -1.06
C SER A 39 1.57 -16.51 -2.57
N SER A 40 0.45 -16.68 -3.26
CA SER A 40 0.36 -16.36 -4.69
C SER A 40 0.48 -14.86 -5.00
N SER A 41 0.19 -13.98 -4.04
CA SER A 41 0.25 -12.53 -4.22
C SER A 41 1.50 -11.89 -3.61
N VAL A 42 2.24 -12.64 -2.79
CA VAL A 42 3.43 -12.15 -2.08
C VAL A 42 4.55 -13.18 -2.15
N ASP A 43 5.69 -12.78 -2.69
CA ASP A 43 6.93 -13.56 -2.66
C ASP A 43 7.99 -12.91 -1.76
N ILE A 44 8.81 -13.75 -1.14
CA ILE A 44 9.90 -13.34 -0.25
C ILE A 44 11.17 -14.09 -0.64
N GLN A 45 12.21 -13.41 -1.08
CA GLN A 45 13.47 -14.05 -1.42
C GLN A 45 14.58 -13.53 -0.53
N SER A 46 15.12 -14.40 0.31
CA SER A 46 16.24 -14.09 1.19
C SER A 46 17.54 -14.66 0.61
N LEU A 47 18.54 -13.79 0.50
CA LEU A 47 19.92 -14.10 0.16
C LEU A 47 20.78 -13.92 1.42
N ARG A 48 22.10 -14.09 1.27
CA ARG A 48 23.07 -13.96 2.37
C ARG A 48 23.01 -12.63 3.12
N ASP A 49 22.70 -11.54 2.41
CA ASP A 49 22.85 -10.16 2.87
C ASP A 49 21.60 -9.31 2.73
N SER A 50 20.58 -9.87 2.11
CA SER A 50 19.42 -9.10 1.69
C SER A 50 18.19 -9.98 1.62
N SER A 51 17.05 -9.37 1.89
CA SER A 51 15.76 -9.98 1.63
C SER A 51 14.92 -9.06 0.76
N PHE A 52 14.24 -9.67 -0.20
CA PHE A 52 13.33 -9.02 -1.14
C PHE A 52 11.91 -9.43 -0.80
N LEU A 53 11.05 -8.45 -0.58
CA LEU A 53 9.61 -8.62 -0.50
C LEU A 53 9.00 -8.12 -1.81
N VAL A 54 8.21 -8.96 -2.46
CA VAL A 54 7.52 -8.62 -3.71
C VAL A 54 6.03 -8.83 -3.52
N ILE A 55 5.25 -7.83 -3.89
CA ILE A 55 3.79 -7.85 -3.93
C ILE A 55 3.40 -7.77 -5.41
N GLU A 56 2.85 -8.85 -5.95
CA GLU A 56 2.63 -8.98 -7.41
C GLU A 56 1.63 -7.96 -7.95
N THR A 57 0.60 -7.64 -7.17
CA THR A 57 -0.38 -6.60 -7.51
C THR A 57 -0.77 -5.86 -6.24
N VAL A 58 -0.41 -4.58 -6.16
CA VAL A 58 -0.75 -3.73 -5.02
C VAL A 58 -2.19 -3.27 -5.10
N THR A 59 -2.85 -3.24 -3.95
CA THR A 59 -4.22 -2.73 -3.78
C THR A 59 -4.24 -1.71 -2.66
N ALA A 60 -5.37 -1.02 -2.46
CA ALA A 60 -5.53 -0.14 -1.30
C ALA A 60 -5.18 -0.84 0.03
N LYS A 61 -5.50 -2.15 0.17
CA LYS A 61 -5.20 -2.98 1.35
C LYS A 61 -3.71 -3.29 1.54
N SER A 62 -2.92 -3.18 0.48
CA SER A 62 -1.46 -3.32 0.55
C SER A 62 -0.82 -2.13 1.27
N SER A 63 -1.49 -0.99 1.41
CA SER A 63 -0.98 0.13 2.21
C SER A 63 -0.78 -0.28 3.67
N GLY A 64 0.28 0.23 4.30
CA GLY A 64 0.62 -0.10 5.69
C GLY A 64 2.10 0.08 6.00
N ASN A 65 2.48 -0.26 7.22
CA ASN A 65 3.85 -0.20 7.70
C ASN A 65 4.53 -1.57 7.58
N TYR A 66 5.55 -1.62 6.74
CA TYR A 66 6.31 -2.84 6.50
C TYR A 66 7.63 -2.79 7.26
N THR A 67 7.86 -3.78 8.10
CA THR A 67 9.06 -3.90 8.92
C THR A 67 9.87 -5.09 8.46
N CYS A 68 11.13 -4.85 8.12
CA CYS A 68 12.13 -5.90 7.96
C CYS A 68 12.86 -6.07 9.30
N ILE A 69 12.91 -7.30 9.80
CA ILE A 69 13.65 -7.69 10.99
C ILE A 69 14.80 -8.59 10.54
N VAL A 70 16.00 -8.28 11.00
CA VAL A 70 17.22 -9.04 10.74
C VAL A 70 17.74 -9.58 12.06
N THR A 71 17.97 -10.89 12.13
CA THR A 71 18.45 -11.56 13.36
C THR A 71 19.76 -12.28 13.08
N ASN A 72 20.70 -12.21 14.02
CA ASN A 72 21.90 -13.06 14.06
C ASN A 72 22.08 -13.68 15.45
N ALA A 73 23.18 -14.38 15.68
CA ALA A 73 23.45 -15.06 16.95
C ALA A 73 23.50 -14.13 18.20
N TYR A 74 23.67 -12.82 18.00
CA TYR A 74 23.87 -11.84 19.06
C TYR A 74 22.66 -10.93 19.29
N GLY A 75 21.65 -10.98 18.41
CA GLY A 75 20.45 -10.17 18.56
C GLY A 75 19.72 -9.91 17.25
N ASN A 76 18.86 -8.90 17.25
CA ASN A 76 18.16 -8.44 16.06
C ASN A 76 18.22 -6.92 15.91
N ASP A 77 18.02 -6.46 14.68
CA ASP A 77 17.77 -5.07 14.33
C ASP A 77 16.61 -5.01 13.33
N GLN A 78 15.93 -3.88 13.25
CA GLN A 78 14.76 -3.73 12.39
C GLN A 78 14.63 -2.34 11.77
N PHE A 79 14.02 -2.29 10.59
CA PHE A 79 13.67 -1.05 9.92
C PHE A 79 12.26 -1.10 9.37
N THR A 80 11.49 -0.04 9.63
CA THR A 80 10.11 0.10 9.16
C THR A 80 10.01 1.16 8.07
N ALA A 81 9.33 0.82 6.98
CA ALA A 81 8.98 1.74 5.91
C ALA A 81 7.46 1.72 5.66
N SER A 82 6.87 2.88 5.42
CA SER A 82 5.45 3.00 5.07
C SER A 82 5.26 2.83 3.56
N LEU A 83 4.27 2.04 3.18
CA LEU A 83 3.77 1.90 1.82
C LEU A 83 2.40 2.57 1.74
N THR A 84 2.23 3.47 0.76
CA THR A 84 0.94 4.05 0.40
C THR A 84 0.65 3.75 -1.06
N VAL A 85 -0.47 3.06 -1.30
CA VAL A 85 -0.97 2.76 -2.64
C VAL A 85 -1.99 3.82 -3.02
N THR A 86 -1.72 4.51 -4.12
CA THR A 86 -2.60 5.55 -4.66
C THR A 86 -3.60 4.96 -5.63
N ALA A 87 -4.79 5.55 -5.67
CA ALA A 87 -5.86 5.15 -6.57
C ALA A 87 -6.47 6.40 -7.20
N PRO A 88 -6.73 6.39 -8.52
CA PRO A 88 -7.41 7.51 -9.17
C PRO A 88 -8.82 7.69 -8.59
N PRO A 89 -9.41 8.89 -8.72
CA PRO A 89 -10.80 9.09 -8.36
C PRO A 89 -11.72 8.17 -9.17
N GLU A 90 -12.64 7.47 -8.49
CA GLU A 90 -13.64 6.62 -9.12
C GLU A 90 -15.03 7.01 -8.59
N TRP A 91 -16.01 7.15 -9.49
CA TRP A 91 -17.36 7.53 -9.10
C TRP A 91 -18.03 6.41 -8.31
N LEU A 92 -18.45 6.71 -7.08
CA LEU A 92 -19.36 5.86 -6.32
C LEU A 92 -20.82 6.20 -6.66
N LYS A 93 -21.09 7.50 -6.80
CA LYS A 93 -22.37 8.05 -7.27
C LYS A 93 -22.08 9.22 -8.18
N GLU A 94 -22.29 8.98 -9.46
CA GLU A 94 -22.15 10.00 -10.48
C GLU A 94 -23.39 10.90 -10.46
N PRO A 95 -23.21 12.23 -10.51
CA PRO A 95 -24.33 13.15 -10.63
C PRO A 95 -25.04 12.95 -11.96
N LYS A 96 -26.37 12.94 -11.92
CA LYS A 96 -27.23 12.75 -13.09
C LYS A 96 -28.16 13.93 -13.26
N ASP A 97 -28.51 14.17 -14.52
CA ASP A 97 -29.54 15.13 -14.86
C ASP A 97 -30.86 14.74 -14.22
N ALA A 98 -31.55 15.74 -13.66
CA ALA A 98 -32.85 15.56 -13.04
C ALA A 98 -33.79 16.68 -13.50
N PHE A 99 -35.04 16.32 -13.77
CA PHE A 99 -36.12 17.24 -14.07
C PHE A 99 -37.06 17.28 -12.87
N ILE A 100 -37.22 18.46 -12.26
CA ILE A 100 -38.06 18.65 -11.09
C ILE A 100 -39.08 19.75 -11.36
N GLN A 101 -40.19 19.77 -10.61
CA GLN A 101 -41.17 20.84 -10.74
C GLN A 101 -40.74 22.09 -9.97
N GLU A 102 -41.24 23.23 -10.42
CA GLU A 102 -41.00 24.51 -9.75
C GLU A 102 -41.52 24.44 -8.29
N GLY A 103 -40.67 24.81 -7.35
CA GLY A 103 -40.96 24.74 -5.91
C GLY A 103 -40.52 23.45 -5.22
N GLU A 104 -40.07 22.42 -5.97
CA GLU A 104 -39.52 21.20 -5.39
C GLU A 104 -38.01 21.33 -5.08
N SER A 105 -37.56 20.59 -4.07
CA SER A 105 -36.14 20.51 -3.71
C SER A 105 -35.47 19.30 -4.36
N LEU A 106 -34.33 19.51 -5.00
CA LEU A 106 -33.49 18.44 -5.57
C LEU A 106 -32.21 18.27 -4.74
N THR A 107 -31.85 17.01 -4.50
CA THR A 107 -30.52 16.64 -4.01
C THR A 107 -29.82 15.84 -5.10
N ILE A 108 -28.69 16.35 -5.60
CA ILE A 108 -27.86 15.61 -6.57
C ILE A 108 -26.74 14.92 -5.81
N GLU A 109 -26.72 13.59 -5.86
CA GLU A 109 -25.65 12.81 -5.25
C GLU A 109 -24.40 12.89 -6.13
N CYS A 110 -23.26 13.21 -5.51
CA CYS A 110 -21.96 13.29 -6.17
C CYS A 110 -20.90 12.85 -5.17
N THR A 111 -20.49 11.59 -5.27
CA THR A 111 -19.51 10.98 -4.36
C THR A 111 -18.52 10.14 -5.16
N ALA A 112 -17.23 10.27 -4.85
CA ALA A 112 -16.15 9.52 -5.47
C ALA A 112 -15.21 8.94 -4.41
N SER A 113 -14.65 7.77 -4.68
CA SER A 113 -13.52 7.18 -3.95
C SER A 113 -12.20 7.59 -4.59
N GLY A 114 -11.07 7.36 -3.92
CA GLY A 114 -9.73 7.64 -4.44
C GLY A 114 -8.71 7.76 -3.30
N VAL A 115 -7.43 7.62 -3.61
CA VAL A 115 -6.33 7.80 -2.64
C VAL A 115 -5.27 8.72 -3.24
N PRO A 116 -5.09 9.95 -2.71
CA PRO A 116 -5.82 10.56 -1.60
C PRO A 116 -7.30 10.81 -1.93
N ALA A 117 -8.12 11.02 -0.89
CA ALA A 117 -9.55 11.26 -1.06
C ALA A 117 -9.80 12.45 -2.03
N PRO A 118 -10.63 12.26 -3.07
CA PRO A 118 -10.83 13.29 -4.08
C PRO A 118 -11.58 14.50 -3.50
N LEU A 119 -11.19 15.70 -3.93
CA LEU A 119 -11.94 16.92 -3.65
C LEU A 119 -13.08 17.05 -4.68
N ILE A 120 -14.32 17.03 -4.20
CA ILE A 120 -15.51 17.19 -5.05
C ILE A 120 -15.88 18.67 -5.08
N LYS A 121 -15.95 19.25 -6.29
CA LYS A 121 -16.31 20.65 -6.51
C LYS A 121 -17.41 20.76 -7.57
N TRP A 122 -18.50 21.42 -7.21
CA TRP A 122 -19.55 21.81 -8.14
C TRP A 122 -19.21 23.14 -8.80
N THR A 123 -19.49 23.24 -10.10
CA THR A 123 -19.33 24.47 -10.88
C THR A 123 -20.59 24.70 -11.70
N THR A 124 -21.06 25.95 -11.70
CA THR A 124 -22.19 26.45 -12.49
C THR A 124 -21.75 26.94 -13.84
#